data_AF-A0A952NKB6-F1
#
_entry.id   AF-A0A952NKB6-F1
#
_cell.length_a   1.000
_cell.length_b   1.000
_cell.length_c   1.000
_cell.angle_alpha   90.00
_cell.angle_beta   90.00
_cell.angle_gamma   90.00
#
_symmetry.space_group_name_H-M   'P 1'
#
loop_
_entity.id
_entity.type
_entity.pdbx_description
1 polymer ?
#
loop_
_entity_poly.entity_id
_entity_poly.type
_entity_poly.pdbx_seq_one_letter_code
_entity_poly.pdbx_strand_id
1 'polypeptide(L)'
;MQNVGSVLKYISSQKFQLSPGLLTFHNYLQHLHGEDETWSPSILTHFFNDCLQYPHWIQNRVSLTEDLQQCLQQYQVIHQANLGLEHVRWPNETQVVEVETKRDFADLINSFLTFQYQKTGSKFRLVHETEKMVFAVILHPDRSLTVRQFDRKFTMREGHLEPLRTDLEVHYDSELNLEEDLHFKLEVAPFVTCRFMRTGEVVSASLVRGYICQKFHEFKMAPIESYPRLFYTLKRIEQTFLRRESDPFYVQLTQDLERTLNLLRHGEPLDPAQVTDLQVRSQNALEYVFHGDKLLRLLLRDLENQMAAPRPQNRASASTPELRFGNLSHLDFVQDAREAGDSKWNNDNPKNRPRTPEFDSTN
;
A
#
# COMPACT_ATOMS: atom_id res chain seq x y z
N MET A 1 -24.45 -22.29 -0.21
CA MET A 1 -23.82 -21.07 0.34
C MET A 1 -23.51 -20.14 -0.82
N GLN A 2 -23.76 -18.85 -0.64
CA GLN A 2 -23.46 -17.82 -1.63
C GLN A 2 -21.95 -17.57 -1.64
N ASN A 3 -21.33 -17.51 -2.82
CA ASN A 3 -19.92 -17.17 -2.95
C ASN A 3 -19.76 -15.81 -3.64
N VAL A 4 -18.57 -15.22 -3.52
CA VAL A 4 -18.28 -13.92 -4.16
C VAL A 4 -18.43 -14.01 -5.68
N GLY A 5 -18.07 -15.14 -6.29
CA GLY A 5 -18.21 -15.37 -7.73
C GLY A 5 -19.64 -15.29 -8.23
N SER A 6 -20.65 -15.72 -7.47
CA SER A 6 -22.06 -15.63 -7.87
C SER A 6 -22.57 -14.19 -7.87
N VAL A 7 -22.14 -13.38 -6.90
CA VAL A 7 -22.46 -11.95 -6.84
C VAL A 7 -21.74 -11.20 -7.97
N LEU A 8 -20.45 -11.49 -8.19
CA LEU A 8 -19.66 -10.89 -9.27
C LEU A 8 -20.29 -11.15 -10.64
N LYS A 9 -20.64 -12.41 -10.94
CA LYS A 9 -21.33 -12.78 -12.19
C LYS A 9 -22.64 -12.04 -12.38
N TYR A 10 -23.40 -11.83 -11.31
CA TYR A 10 -24.63 -11.05 -11.39
C TYR A 10 -24.36 -9.58 -11.73
N ILE A 11 -23.42 -8.93 -11.05
CA ILE A 11 -23.04 -7.54 -11.34
C ILE A 11 -22.57 -7.42 -12.80
N SER A 12 -21.70 -8.32 -13.26
CA SER A 12 -21.21 -8.32 -14.65
C SER A 12 -22.31 -8.59 -15.68
N SER A 13 -23.42 -9.23 -15.29
CA SER A 13 -24.54 -9.51 -16.19
C SER A 13 -25.48 -8.32 -16.42
N GLN A 14 -25.35 -7.25 -15.62
CA GLN A 14 -26.13 -6.03 -15.82
C GLN A 14 -25.66 -5.35 -17.11
N LYS A 15 -26.47 -5.47 -18.17
CA LYS A 15 -26.13 -5.11 -19.57
C LYS A 15 -25.83 -3.62 -19.84
N PHE A 16 -25.99 -2.74 -18.85
CA PHE A 16 -25.78 -1.30 -18.99
C PHE A 16 -24.51 -0.87 -18.27
N GLN A 17 -23.89 0.23 -18.71
CA GLN A 17 -22.69 0.80 -18.08
C GLN A 17 -22.89 0.84 -16.56
N LEU A 18 -22.08 0.08 -15.83
CA LEU A 18 -22.12 0.05 -14.38
C LEU A 18 -21.99 1.49 -13.86
N SER A 19 -22.83 1.84 -12.89
CA SER A 19 -22.65 3.10 -12.17
C SER A 19 -21.24 3.14 -11.55
N PRO A 20 -20.69 4.33 -11.24
CA PRO A 20 -19.37 4.41 -10.62
C PRO A 20 -19.25 3.58 -9.33
N GLY A 21 -20.31 3.53 -8.51
CA GLY A 21 -20.34 2.73 -7.28
C GLY A 21 -20.28 1.23 -7.57
N LEU A 22 -21.10 0.76 -8.51
CA LEU A 22 -21.14 -0.65 -8.92
C LEU A 22 -19.86 -1.10 -9.63
N LEU A 23 -19.27 -0.24 -10.47
CA LEU A 23 -17.98 -0.53 -11.10
C LEU A 23 -16.88 -0.67 -10.06
N THR A 24 -16.88 0.21 -9.06
CA THR A 24 -15.90 0.17 -7.97
C THR A 24 -16.06 -1.11 -7.15
N PHE A 25 -17.30 -1.47 -6.81
CA PHE A 25 -17.57 -2.72 -6.08
C PHE A 25 -17.25 -3.96 -6.90
N HIS A 26 -17.55 -3.97 -8.20
CA HIS A 26 -17.16 -5.02 -9.13
C HIS A 26 -15.64 -5.22 -9.12
N ASN A 27 -14.87 -4.15 -9.31
CA ASN A 27 -13.40 -4.21 -9.30
C ASN A 27 -12.86 -4.65 -7.95
N TYR A 28 -13.48 -4.20 -6.85
CA TYR A 28 -13.14 -4.62 -5.49
C TYR A 28 -13.26 -6.15 -5.34
N LEU A 29 -14.43 -6.71 -5.66
CA LEU A 29 -14.65 -8.15 -5.58
C LEU A 29 -13.73 -8.93 -6.52
N GLN A 30 -13.57 -8.45 -7.76
CA GLN A 30 -12.77 -9.14 -8.78
C GLN A 30 -11.27 -9.20 -8.43
N HIS A 31 -10.75 -8.20 -7.73
CA HIS A 31 -9.31 -8.06 -7.51
C HIS A 31 -8.87 -8.34 -6.08
N LEU A 32 -9.77 -8.21 -5.10
CA LEU A 32 -9.47 -8.37 -3.68
C LEU A 32 -10.19 -9.54 -3.03
N HIS A 33 -10.93 -10.37 -3.79
CA HIS A 33 -11.59 -11.57 -3.28
C HIS A 33 -11.47 -12.72 -4.29
N GLY A 34 -11.52 -13.96 -3.80
CA GLY A 34 -11.56 -15.15 -4.65
C GLY A 34 -12.98 -15.47 -5.10
N GLU A 35 -13.19 -16.02 -6.30
CA GLU A 35 -14.54 -16.40 -6.75
C GLU A 35 -15.20 -17.45 -5.83
N ASP A 36 -14.40 -18.35 -5.27
CA ASP A 36 -14.85 -19.41 -4.35
C ASP A 36 -14.98 -18.93 -2.89
N GLU A 37 -14.57 -17.69 -2.59
CA GLU A 37 -14.67 -17.12 -1.25
C GLU A 37 -16.14 -17.03 -0.83
N THR A 38 -16.45 -17.49 0.39
CA THR A 38 -17.82 -17.46 0.90
C THR A 38 -18.22 -16.02 1.18
N TRP A 39 -19.40 -15.61 0.71
CA TRP A 39 -19.91 -14.28 0.97
C TRP A 39 -20.10 -14.04 2.47
N SER A 40 -19.67 -12.87 2.94
CA SER A 40 -19.90 -12.42 4.31
C SER A 40 -20.19 -10.90 4.37
N PRO A 41 -21.00 -10.43 5.34
CA PRO A 41 -21.23 -8.99 5.53
C PRO A 41 -19.95 -8.18 5.80
N SER A 42 -18.90 -8.83 6.31
CA SER A 42 -17.58 -8.22 6.48
C SER A 42 -16.96 -7.77 5.17
N ILE A 43 -17.22 -8.44 4.04
CA ILE A 43 -16.73 -8.02 2.72
C ILE A 43 -17.25 -6.63 2.38
N LEU A 44 -18.55 -6.39 2.57
CA LEU A 44 -19.15 -5.06 2.36
C LEU A 44 -18.62 -4.02 3.34
N THR A 45 -18.42 -4.41 4.60
CA THR A 45 -17.88 -3.50 5.61
C THR A 45 -16.46 -3.06 5.25
N HIS A 46 -15.60 -4.01 4.85
CA HIS A 46 -14.23 -3.69 4.38
C HIS A 46 -14.27 -2.86 3.10
N PHE A 47 -15.12 -3.19 2.15
CA PHE A 47 -15.32 -2.40 0.93
C PHE A 47 -15.69 -0.95 1.24
N PHE A 48 -16.67 -0.71 2.12
CA PHE A 48 -17.07 0.65 2.47
C PHE A 48 -15.99 1.39 3.24
N ASN A 49 -15.29 0.73 4.16
CA ASN A 49 -14.16 1.30 4.87
C ASN A 49 -13.04 1.72 3.89
N ASP A 50 -12.74 0.88 2.90
CA ASP A 50 -11.77 1.18 1.84
C ASP A 50 -12.24 2.34 0.95
N CYS A 51 -13.50 2.35 0.51
CA CYS A 51 -14.04 3.45 -0.30
C CYS A 51 -13.98 4.78 0.45
N LEU A 52 -14.35 4.79 1.74
CA LEU A 52 -14.38 6.00 2.56
C LEU A 52 -12.98 6.56 2.88
N GLN A 53 -11.91 5.89 2.48
CA GLN A 53 -10.56 6.47 2.45
C GLN A 53 -10.39 7.51 1.34
N TYR A 54 -11.25 7.50 0.31
CA TYR A 54 -11.12 8.38 -0.83
C TYR A 54 -12.04 9.60 -0.70
N PRO A 55 -11.53 10.83 -0.89
CA PRO A 55 -12.35 12.04 -0.84
C PRO A 55 -13.57 11.99 -1.76
N HIS A 56 -13.43 11.37 -2.93
CA HIS A 56 -14.53 11.15 -3.87
C HIS A 56 -15.72 10.44 -3.21
N TRP A 57 -15.50 9.31 -2.54
CA TRP A 57 -16.59 8.55 -1.93
C TRP A 57 -17.12 9.17 -0.65
N ILE A 58 -16.30 9.92 0.09
CA ILE A 58 -16.79 10.72 1.22
C ILE A 58 -17.84 11.74 0.73
N GLN A 59 -17.57 12.42 -0.40
CA GLN A 59 -18.48 13.40 -0.99
C GLN A 59 -19.71 12.75 -1.65
N ASN A 60 -19.57 11.51 -2.14
CA ASN A 60 -20.61 10.80 -2.90
C ASN A 60 -21.20 9.57 -2.16
N ARG A 61 -21.15 9.56 -0.82
CA ARG A 61 -21.57 8.42 0.02
C ARG A 61 -23.03 7.99 -0.18
N VAL A 62 -23.91 8.93 -0.51
CA VAL A 62 -25.34 8.66 -0.77
C VAL A 62 -25.48 7.84 -2.05
N SER A 63 -24.89 8.30 -3.15
CA SER A 63 -24.89 7.57 -4.43
C SER A 63 -24.24 6.19 -4.30
N LEU A 64 -23.11 6.07 -3.60
CA LEU A 64 -22.49 4.77 -3.33
C LEU A 64 -23.45 3.83 -2.58
N THR A 65 -24.16 4.35 -1.58
CA THR A 65 -25.11 3.56 -0.80
C THR A 65 -26.28 3.08 -1.66
N GLU A 66 -26.92 3.99 -2.38
CA GLU A 66 -28.10 3.70 -3.20
C GLU A 66 -27.79 2.67 -4.30
N ASP A 67 -26.69 2.86 -5.02
CA ASP A 67 -26.23 1.97 -6.09
C ASP A 67 -26.07 0.52 -5.59
N LEU A 68 -25.36 0.34 -4.46
CA LEU A 68 -25.10 -1.00 -3.92
C LEU A 68 -26.31 -1.60 -3.23
N GLN A 69 -27.10 -0.82 -2.48
CA GLN A 69 -28.34 -1.31 -1.86
C GLN A 69 -29.29 -1.84 -2.93
N GLN A 70 -29.54 -1.05 -3.98
CA GLN A 70 -30.44 -1.45 -5.06
C GLN A 70 -29.96 -2.75 -5.74
N CYS A 71 -28.67 -2.83 -6.09
CA CYS A 71 -28.11 -4.01 -6.75
C CYS A 71 -28.19 -5.26 -5.87
N LEU A 72 -27.79 -5.17 -4.60
CA LEU A 72 -27.75 -6.31 -3.69
C LEU A 72 -29.14 -6.77 -3.26
N GLN A 73 -30.10 -5.86 -3.09
CA GLN A 73 -31.49 -6.22 -2.82
C GLN A 73 -32.12 -6.95 -4.01
N GLN A 74 -31.88 -6.47 -5.24
CA GLN A 74 -32.33 -7.17 -6.45
C GLN A 74 -31.71 -8.57 -6.56
N TYR A 75 -30.42 -8.69 -6.23
CA TYR A 75 -29.74 -9.99 -6.17
C TYR A 75 -30.41 -10.94 -5.17
N GLN A 76 -30.70 -10.48 -3.95
CA GLN A 76 -31.37 -11.27 -2.92
C GLN A 76 -32.73 -11.80 -3.39
N VAL A 77 -33.52 -10.96 -4.07
CA VAL A 77 -34.84 -11.35 -4.61
C VAL A 77 -34.70 -12.39 -5.73
N ILE A 78 -33.82 -12.15 -6.71
CA ILE A 78 -33.67 -13.02 -7.88
C ILE A 78 -33.13 -14.39 -7.49
N HIS A 79 -32.14 -14.44 -6.59
CA HIS A 79 -31.46 -15.66 -6.20
C HIS A 79 -31.98 -16.28 -4.90
N GLN A 80 -33.04 -15.71 -4.31
CA GLN A 80 -33.57 -16.08 -2.98
C GLN A 80 -32.45 -16.21 -1.93
N ALA A 81 -31.51 -15.26 -1.99
CA ALA A 81 -30.30 -15.25 -1.19
C ALA A 81 -30.50 -14.43 0.08
N ASN A 82 -29.95 -14.88 1.21
CA ASN A 82 -29.71 -14.01 2.35
C ASN A 82 -28.24 -13.59 2.37
N LEU A 83 -27.99 -12.30 2.20
CA LEU A 83 -26.64 -11.71 2.21
C LEU A 83 -26.26 -11.11 3.57
N GLY A 84 -27.17 -11.12 4.56
CA GLY A 84 -26.94 -10.58 5.90
C GLY A 84 -26.74 -9.06 5.92
N LEU A 85 -27.54 -8.32 5.14
CA LEU A 85 -27.38 -6.86 4.97
C LEU A 85 -27.85 -6.05 6.19
N GLU A 86 -28.63 -6.68 7.08
CA GLU A 86 -29.21 -6.06 8.28
C GLU A 86 -28.18 -5.55 9.29
N HIS A 87 -26.96 -6.08 9.26
CA HIS A 87 -25.86 -5.69 10.16
C HIS A 87 -24.79 -4.84 9.46
N VAL A 88 -24.97 -4.55 8.18
CA VAL A 88 -24.04 -3.74 7.41
C VAL A 88 -24.32 -2.28 7.68
N ARG A 89 -23.30 -1.56 8.16
CA ARG A 89 -23.36 -0.10 8.28
C ARG A 89 -23.05 0.52 6.92
N TRP A 90 -23.97 1.32 6.41
CA TRP A 90 -23.83 1.90 5.07
C TRP A 90 -22.95 3.17 5.06
N PRO A 91 -22.37 3.54 3.92
CA PRO A 91 -21.52 4.74 3.81
C PRO A 91 -22.22 6.04 4.24
N ASN A 92 -23.50 6.19 3.93
CA ASN A 92 -24.31 7.35 4.34
C ASN A 92 -24.55 7.43 5.86
N GLU A 93 -24.50 6.31 6.57
CA GLU A 93 -24.61 6.20 8.04
C GLU A 93 -23.25 6.27 8.75
N THR A 94 -22.17 6.33 7.97
CA THR A 94 -20.80 6.33 8.47
C THR A 94 -20.28 7.77 8.56
N GLN A 95 -19.87 8.15 9.77
CA GLN A 95 -19.13 9.38 9.98
C GLN A 95 -17.63 9.05 9.94
N VAL A 96 -16.90 9.76 9.08
CA VAL A 96 -15.45 9.70 8.98
C VAL A 96 -14.88 10.97 9.59
N VAL A 97 -13.90 10.80 10.49
CA VAL A 97 -13.19 11.89 11.15
C VAL A 97 -11.71 11.73 10.84
N GLU A 98 -11.06 12.78 10.36
CA GLU A 98 -9.61 12.81 10.15
C GLU A 98 -8.93 13.50 11.32
N VAL A 99 -7.95 12.84 11.93
CA VAL A 99 -7.23 13.35 13.11
C VAL A 99 -5.99 14.14 12.66
N GLU A 100 -5.98 15.44 12.94
CA GLU A 100 -4.93 16.33 12.43
C GLU A 100 -3.64 16.27 13.25
N THR A 101 -3.77 16.15 14.58
CA THR A 101 -2.62 16.15 15.50
C THR A 101 -1.99 14.76 15.59
N LYS A 102 -0.67 14.69 15.40
CA LYS A 102 0.11 13.44 15.54
C LYS A 102 -0.06 12.77 16.92
N ARG A 103 -0.15 13.58 17.98
CA ARG A 103 -0.33 13.10 19.35
C ARG A 103 -1.68 12.42 19.54
N ASP A 104 -2.77 13.12 19.20
CA ASP A 104 -4.13 12.60 19.31
C ASP A 104 -4.30 11.33 18.48
N PHE A 105 -3.69 11.30 17.29
CA PHE A 105 -3.68 10.10 16.44
C PHE A 105 -3.04 8.91 17.16
N ALA A 106 -1.85 9.08 17.76
CA ALA A 106 -1.20 8.01 18.52
C ALA A 106 -2.01 7.58 19.75
N ASP A 107 -2.60 8.54 20.48
CA ASP A 107 -3.40 8.28 21.69
C ASP A 107 -4.68 7.49 21.36
N LEU A 108 -5.33 7.79 20.23
CA LEU A 108 -6.50 7.06 19.74
C LEU A 108 -6.16 5.62 19.33
N ILE A 109 -5.07 5.42 18.57
CA ILE A 109 -4.61 4.08 18.22
C ILE A 109 -4.23 3.28 19.47
N ASN A 110 -3.52 3.90 20.41
CA ASN A 110 -3.14 3.26 21.66
C ASN A 110 -4.38 2.84 22.48
N SER A 111 -5.40 3.69 22.56
CA SER A 111 -6.66 3.39 23.24
C SER A 111 -7.41 2.24 22.57
N PHE A 112 -7.52 2.27 21.24
CA PHE A 112 -8.15 1.22 20.43
C PHE A 112 -7.46 -0.14 20.63
N LEU A 113 -6.13 -0.19 20.49
CA LEU A 113 -5.37 -1.43 20.65
C LEU A 113 -5.36 -1.93 22.09
N THR A 114 -5.30 -1.02 23.08
CA THR A 114 -5.41 -1.41 24.50
C THR A 114 -6.72 -2.13 24.74
N PHE A 115 -7.83 -1.57 24.27
CA PHE A 115 -9.14 -2.21 24.39
C PHE A 115 -9.19 -3.58 23.68
N GLN A 116 -8.69 -3.65 22.44
CA GLN A 116 -8.70 -4.88 21.65
C GLN A 116 -7.88 -6.02 22.27
N TYR A 117 -6.69 -5.71 22.80
CA TYR A 117 -5.72 -6.70 23.26
C TYR A 117 -5.65 -6.87 24.79
N GLN A 118 -6.47 -6.14 25.55
CA GLN A 118 -6.50 -6.24 27.03
C GLN A 118 -6.67 -7.68 27.54
N LYS A 119 -7.45 -8.49 26.81
CA LYS A 119 -7.81 -9.86 27.22
C LYS A 119 -6.83 -10.93 26.72
N THR A 120 -6.11 -10.68 25.63
CA THR A 120 -5.24 -11.69 25.00
C THR A 120 -3.85 -11.74 25.61
N GLY A 121 -3.47 -10.71 26.39
CA GLY A 121 -2.11 -10.58 26.92
C GLY A 121 -1.08 -10.16 25.87
N SER A 122 -1.51 -9.82 24.65
CA SER A 122 -0.63 -9.29 23.62
C SER A 122 -0.07 -7.94 24.05
N LYS A 123 1.20 -7.70 23.72
CA LYS A 123 1.86 -6.41 23.92
C LYS A 123 1.96 -5.70 22.59
N PHE A 124 1.90 -4.39 22.56
CA PHE A 124 2.11 -3.65 21.32
C PHE A 124 2.93 -2.39 21.54
N ARG A 125 3.51 -1.90 20.46
CA ARG A 125 4.14 -0.58 20.40
C ARG A 125 3.79 0.10 19.09
N LEU A 126 3.76 1.43 19.13
CA LEU A 126 3.50 2.27 17.97
C LEU A 126 4.81 2.80 17.41
N VAL A 127 4.95 2.76 16.09
CA VAL A 127 6.09 3.29 15.35
C VAL A 127 5.56 4.24 14.29
N HIS A 128 5.99 5.50 14.38
CA HIS A 128 5.61 6.50 13.39
C HIS A 128 6.43 6.31 12.12
N GLU A 129 5.74 6.03 11.02
CA GLU A 129 6.34 5.86 9.71
C GLU A 129 6.43 7.20 8.97
N THR A 130 5.28 7.88 8.83
CA THR A 130 5.20 9.25 8.32
C THR A 130 4.33 10.09 9.24
N GLU A 131 4.10 11.36 8.87
CA GLU A 131 3.12 12.17 9.58
C GLU A 131 1.71 11.57 9.52
N LYS A 132 1.36 10.90 8.42
CA LYS A 132 0.00 10.40 8.16
C LYS A 132 -0.20 8.93 8.53
N MET A 133 0.86 8.23 8.94
CA MET A 133 0.85 6.78 9.06
C MET A 133 1.60 6.30 10.30
N VAL A 134 1.00 5.34 11.00
CA VAL A 134 1.58 4.65 12.15
C VAL A 134 1.52 3.14 11.93
N PHE A 135 2.61 2.46 12.24
CA PHE A 135 2.62 1.02 12.40
C PHE A 135 2.40 0.65 13.86
N ALA A 136 1.52 -0.30 14.11
CA ALA A 136 1.44 -0.98 15.41
C ALA A 136 2.09 -2.36 15.27
N VAL A 137 3.16 -2.59 16.03
CA VAL A 137 3.82 -3.89 16.12
C VAL A 137 3.27 -4.59 17.35
N ILE A 138 2.55 -5.68 17.14
CA ILE A 138 1.82 -6.43 18.16
C ILE A 138 2.52 -7.76 18.36
N LEU A 139 3.01 -8.00 19.57
CA LEU A 139 3.64 -9.25 20.02
C LEU A 139 2.61 -10.11 20.75
N HIS A 140 2.35 -11.28 20.18
CA HIS A 140 1.43 -12.26 20.73
C HIS A 140 2.12 -13.14 21.79
N PRO A 141 1.34 -13.84 22.63
CA PRO A 141 1.89 -14.72 23.68
C PRO A 141 2.77 -15.86 23.17
N ASP A 142 2.51 -16.34 21.95
CA ASP A 142 3.27 -17.38 21.24
C ASP A 142 4.55 -16.84 20.57
N ARG A 143 4.82 -15.54 20.72
CA ARG A 143 5.93 -14.79 20.11
C ARG A 143 5.78 -14.49 18.62
N SER A 144 4.65 -14.81 18.00
CA SER A 144 4.32 -14.28 16.68
C SER A 144 4.13 -12.75 16.72
N LEU A 145 4.32 -12.10 15.57
CA LEU A 145 4.12 -10.67 15.41
C LEU A 145 3.05 -10.38 14.37
N THR A 146 2.08 -9.53 14.72
CA THR A 146 1.23 -8.86 13.74
C THR A 146 1.67 -7.41 13.62
N VAL A 147 1.86 -6.92 12.39
CA VAL A 147 2.03 -5.49 12.14
C VAL A 147 0.80 -4.95 11.45
N ARG A 148 0.17 -3.95 12.08
CA ARG A 148 -0.97 -3.22 11.52
C ARG A 148 -0.57 -1.83 11.07
N GLN A 149 -1.12 -1.41 9.95
CA GLN A 149 -0.93 -0.07 9.39
C GLN A 149 -2.18 0.77 9.62
N PHE A 150 -2.00 1.91 10.28
CA PHE A 150 -3.07 2.87 10.57
C PHE A 150 -2.82 4.20 9.87
N ASP A 151 -3.89 4.78 9.34
CA ASP A 151 -3.95 6.15 8.85
C ASP A 151 -4.75 7.05 9.81
N ARG A 152 -4.82 8.33 9.50
CA ARG A 152 -5.47 9.35 10.34
C ARG A 152 -7.00 9.31 10.30
N LYS A 153 -7.63 8.40 9.56
CA LYS A 153 -9.09 8.36 9.42
C LYS A 153 -9.70 7.37 10.38
N PHE A 154 -10.69 7.86 11.11
CA PHE A 154 -11.44 7.14 12.12
C PHE A 154 -12.93 7.19 11.78
N THR A 155 -13.66 6.23 12.32
CA THR A 155 -15.12 6.24 12.33
C THR A 155 -15.65 6.15 13.75
N MET A 156 -16.84 6.69 13.98
CA MET A 156 -17.50 6.63 15.29
C MET A 156 -18.43 5.42 15.35
N ARG A 157 -18.14 4.44 16.20
CA ARG A 157 -18.99 3.26 16.47
C ARG A 157 -19.38 3.25 17.95
N GLU A 158 -20.68 3.19 18.25
CA GLU A 158 -21.20 3.13 19.62
C GLU A 158 -20.64 4.24 20.55
N GLY A 159 -20.37 5.42 19.99
CA GLY A 159 -19.78 6.56 20.73
C GLY A 159 -18.26 6.51 20.90
N HIS A 160 -17.59 5.51 20.35
CA HIS A 160 -16.13 5.37 20.36
C HIS A 160 -15.53 5.63 18.97
N LEU A 161 -14.35 6.24 18.94
CA LEU A 161 -13.57 6.38 17.71
C LEU A 161 -12.76 5.10 17.47
N GLU A 162 -12.89 4.56 16.27
CA GLU A 162 -12.17 3.37 15.81
C GLU A 162 -11.47 3.67 14.48
N PRO A 163 -10.32 3.06 14.18
CA PRO A 163 -9.67 3.22 12.88
C PRO A 163 -10.61 2.84 11.74
N LEU A 164 -10.64 3.63 10.67
CA LEU A 164 -11.51 3.38 9.53
C LEU A 164 -11.14 2.06 8.84
N ARG A 165 -9.84 1.83 8.61
CA ARG A 165 -9.30 0.55 8.10
C ARG A 165 -8.65 -0.22 9.24
N THR A 166 -8.94 -1.52 9.29
CA THR A 166 -8.39 -2.45 10.29
C THR A 166 -7.80 -3.72 9.65
N ASP A 167 -7.85 -3.80 8.33
CA ASP A 167 -7.48 -4.93 7.48
C ASP A 167 -6.10 -4.76 6.82
N LEU A 168 -5.44 -3.62 7.04
CA LEU A 168 -4.06 -3.41 6.61
C LEU A 168 -3.10 -4.06 7.61
N GLU A 169 -2.82 -5.34 7.41
CA GLU A 169 -1.96 -6.10 8.31
C GLU A 169 -1.11 -7.16 7.60
N VAL A 170 0.00 -7.48 8.28
CA VAL A 170 0.91 -8.58 7.95
C VAL A 170 1.22 -9.37 9.21
N HIS A 171 1.40 -10.68 9.06
CA HIS A 171 1.66 -11.62 10.16
C HIS A 171 3.02 -12.27 9.97
N TYR A 172 3.78 -12.35 11.05
CA TYR A 172 5.08 -13.00 11.12
C TYR A 172 5.07 -14.05 12.22
N ASP A 173 5.70 -15.19 11.97
CA ASP A 173 5.83 -16.27 12.92
C ASP A 173 6.80 -15.92 14.08
N SER A 174 6.99 -16.87 15.00
CA SER A 174 7.94 -16.70 16.13
C SER A 174 9.41 -16.61 15.72
N GLU A 175 9.74 -16.97 14.48
CA GLU A 175 11.07 -16.86 13.87
C GLU A 175 11.23 -15.57 13.06
N LEU A 176 10.18 -14.72 13.03
CA LEU A 176 10.11 -13.47 12.30
C LEU A 176 10.08 -13.63 10.78
N ASN A 177 9.69 -14.81 10.29
CA ASN A 177 9.38 -15.02 8.90
C ASN A 177 7.94 -14.59 8.63
N LEU A 178 7.68 -14.00 7.47
CA LEU A 178 6.33 -13.72 7.02
C LEU A 178 5.54 -15.02 6.90
N GLU A 179 4.37 -15.10 7.54
CA GLU A 179 3.54 -16.32 7.53
C GLU A 179 3.13 -16.72 6.11
N GLU A 180 3.01 -18.04 5.89
CA GLU A 180 2.66 -18.61 4.59
C GLU A 180 1.15 -18.82 4.45
N ASP A 181 0.68 -18.81 3.21
CA ASP A 181 -0.71 -19.12 2.81
C ASP A 181 -1.79 -18.24 3.46
N LEU A 182 -1.39 -17.07 3.98
CA LEU A 182 -2.28 -16.02 4.44
C LEU A 182 -2.35 -14.86 3.43
N HIS A 183 -3.54 -14.28 3.31
CA HIS A 183 -3.74 -13.05 2.56
C HIS A 183 -3.42 -11.83 3.41
N PHE A 184 -2.39 -11.12 3.00
CA PHE A 184 -1.99 -9.85 3.59
C PHE A 184 -2.48 -8.68 2.75
N LYS A 185 -2.59 -7.52 3.38
CA LYS A 185 -2.91 -6.26 2.70
C LYS A 185 -2.10 -5.12 3.30
N LEU A 186 -1.45 -4.35 2.44
CA LEU A 186 -0.68 -3.17 2.83
C LEU A 186 -0.97 -2.01 1.90
N GLU A 187 -0.84 -0.79 2.39
CA GLU A 187 -0.76 0.39 1.53
C GLU A 187 0.72 0.70 1.25
N VAL A 188 1.14 0.48 0.00
CA VAL A 188 2.55 0.58 -0.44
C VAL A 188 2.89 1.94 -1.07
N ALA A 189 1.88 2.74 -1.40
CA ALA A 189 1.98 4.13 -1.82
C ALA A 189 0.63 4.84 -1.58
N PRO A 190 0.56 6.18 -1.58
CA PRO A 190 -0.69 6.90 -1.42
C PRO A 190 -1.76 6.37 -2.39
N PHE A 191 -2.90 5.94 -1.85
CA PHE A 191 -4.03 5.43 -2.64
C PHE A 191 -3.76 4.14 -3.41
N VAL A 192 -2.67 3.44 -3.11
CA VAL A 192 -2.27 2.16 -3.72
C VAL A 192 -2.17 1.09 -2.64
N THR A 193 -3.08 0.12 -2.72
CA THR A 193 -3.05 -1.05 -1.85
C THR A 193 -2.49 -2.25 -2.60
N CYS A 194 -1.74 -3.07 -1.89
CA CYS A 194 -1.22 -4.34 -2.35
C CYS A 194 -1.83 -5.44 -1.49
N ARG A 195 -2.56 -6.36 -2.12
CA ARG A 195 -2.97 -7.62 -1.50
C ARG A 195 -2.02 -8.70 -1.97
N PHE A 196 -1.48 -9.51 -1.08
CA PHE A 196 -0.50 -10.52 -1.45
C PHE A 196 -0.58 -11.75 -0.55
N MET A 197 0.00 -12.85 -1.01
CA MET A 197 0.11 -14.11 -0.30
C MET A 197 1.47 -14.70 -0.60
N ARG A 198 2.13 -15.22 0.43
CA ARG A 198 3.41 -15.92 0.32
C ARG A 198 3.13 -17.43 0.33
N THR A 199 3.77 -18.16 -0.57
CA THR A 199 3.76 -19.63 -0.60
C THR A 199 5.20 -20.10 -0.81
N GLY A 200 5.88 -20.49 0.27
CA GLY A 200 7.33 -20.71 0.28
C GLY A 200 8.12 -19.45 -0.06
N GLU A 201 9.04 -19.53 -1.02
CA GLU A 201 9.92 -18.43 -1.43
C GLU A 201 9.30 -17.48 -2.47
N VAL A 202 8.05 -17.72 -2.86
CA VAL A 202 7.38 -16.91 -3.88
C VAL A 202 6.14 -16.21 -3.34
N VAL A 203 5.81 -15.09 -3.97
CA VAL A 203 4.67 -14.25 -3.63
C VAL A 203 3.76 -14.12 -4.85
N SER A 204 2.46 -14.19 -4.60
CA SER A 204 1.43 -13.73 -5.54
C SER A 204 0.82 -12.45 -4.98
N ALA A 205 0.75 -11.40 -5.79
CA ALA A 205 0.33 -10.08 -5.34
C ALA A 205 -0.53 -9.37 -6.38
N SER A 206 -1.50 -8.58 -5.93
CA SER A 206 -2.31 -7.71 -6.79
C SER A 206 -2.28 -6.28 -6.25
N LEU A 207 -2.13 -5.33 -7.17
CA LEU A 207 -2.13 -3.92 -6.84
C LEU A 207 -3.31 -3.20 -7.41
N VAL A 208 -3.97 -2.49 -6.50
CA VAL A 208 -5.19 -1.76 -6.75
C VAL A 208 -4.95 -0.28 -6.43
N ARG A 209 -5.38 0.60 -7.32
CA ARG A 209 -5.22 2.05 -7.16
C ARG A 209 -6.52 2.81 -7.31
N GLY A 210 -6.55 3.95 -6.62
CA GLY A 210 -7.58 4.97 -6.78
C GLY A 210 -8.94 4.56 -6.25
N TYR A 211 -9.89 5.49 -6.33
CA TYR A 211 -11.21 5.34 -5.74
C TYR A 211 -12.08 4.30 -6.45
N ILE A 212 -11.76 3.90 -7.68
CA ILE A 212 -12.49 2.87 -8.44
C ILE A 212 -11.93 1.45 -8.26
N CYS A 213 -10.99 1.27 -7.32
CA CYS A 213 -10.33 -0.01 -7.07
C CYS A 213 -9.75 -0.65 -8.35
N GLN A 214 -9.14 0.13 -9.24
CA GLN A 214 -8.61 -0.38 -10.50
C GLN A 214 -7.34 -1.21 -10.25
N LYS A 215 -7.36 -2.48 -10.63
CA LYS A 215 -6.12 -3.28 -10.72
C LYS A 215 -5.26 -2.76 -11.85
N PHE A 216 -4.02 -2.42 -11.54
CA PHE A 216 -3.05 -1.95 -12.54
C PHE A 216 -1.80 -2.83 -12.62
N HIS A 217 -1.60 -3.73 -11.66
CA HIS A 217 -0.48 -4.65 -11.68
C HIS A 217 -0.80 -5.95 -10.93
N GLU A 218 -0.24 -7.06 -11.39
CA GLU A 218 -0.39 -8.38 -10.78
C GLU A 218 0.91 -9.17 -10.92
N PHE A 219 1.32 -9.82 -9.83
CA PHE A 219 2.46 -10.72 -9.77
C PHE A 219 1.98 -12.11 -9.44
N LYS A 220 2.49 -13.10 -10.16
CA LYS A 220 2.16 -14.51 -9.94
C LYS A 220 3.44 -15.27 -9.68
N MET A 221 3.54 -15.84 -8.48
CA MET A 221 4.57 -16.81 -8.12
C MET A 221 6.00 -16.33 -8.42
N ALA A 222 6.36 -15.12 -7.97
CA ALA A 222 7.69 -14.55 -8.14
C ALA A 222 8.35 -14.26 -6.78
N PRO A 223 9.69 -14.23 -6.69
CA PRO A 223 10.38 -13.78 -5.48
C PRO A 223 9.94 -12.36 -5.11
N ILE A 224 9.86 -12.07 -3.81
CA ILE A 224 9.34 -10.80 -3.31
C ILE A 224 10.21 -9.61 -3.74
N GLU A 225 11.52 -9.84 -3.89
CA GLU A 225 12.53 -8.88 -4.35
C GLU A 225 12.27 -8.39 -5.77
N SER A 226 11.62 -9.22 -6.60
CA SER A 226 11.21 -8.83 -7.95
C SER A 226 10.16 -7.72 -7.94
N TYR A 227 9.57 -7.45 -6.77
CA TYR A 227 8.63 -6.35 -6.59
C TYR A 227 9.08 -5.31 -5.55
N PRO A 228 9.87 -4.30 -5.99
CA PRO A 228 10.49 -3.33 -5.10
C PRO A 228 9.52 -2.55 -4.19
N ARG A 229 8.31 -2.22 -4.66
CA ARG A 229 7.36 -1.43 -3.84
C ARG A 229 6.87 -2.20 -2.62
N LEU A 230 6.51 -3.48 -2.79
CA LEU A 230 6.14 -4.34 -1.66
C LEU A 230 7.37 -4.67 -0.82
N PHE A 231 8.46 -5.10 -1.48
CA PHE A 231 9.69 -5.49 -0.81
C PHE A 231 10.23 -4.39 0.11
N TYR A 232 10.39 -3.17 -0.39
CA TYR A 232 10.87 -2.05 0.43
C TYR A 232 9.87 -1.64 1.51
N THR A 233 8.56 -1.76 1.27
CA THR A 233 7.55 -1.51 2.31
C THR A 233 7.68 -2.52 3.45
N LEU A 234 7.87 -3.80 3.15
CA LEU A 234 8.09 -4.84 4.14
C LEU A 234 9.42 -4.67 4.86
N LYS A 235 10.52 -4.43 4.14
CA LYS A 235 11.82 -4.15 4.76
C LYS A 235 11.79 -2.95 5.70
N ARG A 236 10.99 -1.92 5.38
CA ARG A 236 10.79 -0.78 6.27
C ARG A 236 9.98 -1.13 7.52
N ILE A 237 8.96 -1.97 7.40
CA ILE A 237 8.22 -2.52 8.54
C ILE A 237 9.16 -3.37 9.41
N GLU A 238 9.95 -4.25 8.81
CA GLU A 238 10.88 -5.15 9.47
C GLU A 238 11.94 -4.38 10.27
N GLN A 239 12.47 -3.27 9.76
CA GLN A 239 13.41 -2.42 10.51
C GLN A 239 12.90 -1.94 11.86
N THR A 240 11.58 -1.93 12.06
CA THR A 240 11.03 -1.52 13.35
C THR A 240 11.37 -2.53 14.43
N PHE A 241 11.45 -3.84 14.13
CA PHE A 241 11.67 -4.94 15.09
C PHE A 241 12.90 -5.81 14.83
N LEU A 242 13.47 -5.80 13.62
CA LEU A 242 14.74 -6.46 13.30
C LEU A 242 15.91 -5.53 13.53
N ARG A 243 17.02 -6.09 14.01
CA ARG A 243 18.31 -5.38 14.05
C ARG A 243 18.92 -5.39 12.65
N ARG A 244 19.56 -4.29 12.25
CA ARG A 244 20.14 -4.15 10.90
C ARG A 244 21.21 -5.19 10.62
N GLU A 245 22.01 -5.52 11.63
CA GLU A 245 23.09 -6.51 11.52
C GLU A 245 22.56 -7.94 11.32
N SER A 246 21.29 -8.19 11.63
CA SER A 246 20.61 -9.46 11.40
C SER A 246 19.72 -9.48 10.16
N ASP A 247 19.47 -8.33 9.50
CA ASP A 247 18.66 -8.27 8.28
C ASP A 247 19.51 -8.74 7.08
N PRO A 248 19.17 -9.88 6.45
CA PRO A 248 19.94 -10.41 5.33
C PRO A 248 20.08 -9.43 4.17
N PHE A 249 19.05 -8.60 3.93
CA PHE A 249 19.08 -7.62 2.85
C PHE A 249 20.12 -6.54 3.10
N TYR A 250 20.18 -5.99 4.32
CA TYR A 250 21.19 -4.99 4.69
C TYR A 250 22.60 -5.55 4.64
N VAL A 251 22.81 -6.75 5.19
CA VAL A 251 24.12 -7.42 5.23
C VAL A 251 24.61 -7.69 3.81
N GLN A 252 23.77 -8.24 2.94
CA GLN A 252 24.15 -8.49 1.55
C GLN A 252 24.47 -7.20 0.80
N LEU A 253 23.63 -6.17 0.96
CA LEU A 253 23.81 -4.89 0.27
C LEU A 253 25.13 -4.21 0.65
N THR A 254 25.47 -4.19 1.94
CA THR A 254 26.71 -3.59 2.46
C THR A 254 27.94 -4.38 2.02
N GLN A 255 27.89 -5.72 2.07
CA GLN A 255 28.97 -6.59 1.58
C GLN A 255 29.21 -6.43 0.08
N ASP A 256 28.15 -6.35 -0.73
CA ASP A 256 28.26 -6.14 -2.18
C ASP A 256 28.92 -4.79 -2.50
N LEU A 257 28.57 -3.73 -1.77
CA LEU A 257 29.19 -2.41 -1.90
C LEU A 257 30.67 -2.42 -1.52
N GLU A 258 31.01 -2.98 -0.36
CA GLU A 258 32.39 -3.08 0.12
C GLU A 258 33.27 -3.88 -0.84
N ARG A 259 32.77 -5.02 -1.30
CA ARG A 259 33.46 -5.87 -2.28
C ARG A 259 33.68 -5.12 -3.60
N THR A 260 32.65 -4.46 -4.13
CA THR A 260 32.74 -3.71 -5.39
C THR A 260 33.72 -2.55 -5.28
N LEU A 261 33.69 -1.80 -4.17
CA LEU A 261 34.65 -0.74 -3.87
C LEU A 261 36.08 -1.26 -3.80
N ASN A 262 36.30 -2.42 -3.19
CA ASN A 262 37.61 -3.03 -3.10
C ASN A 262 38.17 -3.38 -4.50
N LEU A 263 37.35 -4.00 -5.34
CA LEU A 263 37.71 -4.33 -6.73
C LEU A 263 38.03 -3.07 -7.55
N LEU A 264 37.23 -2.01 -7.44
CA LEU A 264 37.48 -0.73 -8.10
C LEU A 264 38.81 -0.09 -7.65
N ARG A 265 39.11 -0.12 -6.35
CA ARG A 265 40.36 0.43 -5.78
C ARG A 265 41.60 -0.33 -6.26
N HIS A 266 41.46 -1.63 -6.51
CA HIS A 266 42.54 -2.47 -7.05
C HIS A 266 42.62 -2.46 -8.58
N GLY A 267 41.71 -1.78 -9.27
CA GLY A 267 41.69 -1.73 -10.74
C GLY A 267 41.26 -3.04 -11.41
N GLU A 268 40.58 -3.91 -10.66
CA GLU A 268 40.04 -5.17 -11.18
C GLU A 268 38.90 -4.91 -12.18
N PRO A 269 38.76 -5.72 -13.24
CA PRO A 269 37.70 -5.55 -14.21
C PRO A 269 36.34 -5.86 -13.57
N LEU A 270 35.42 -4.91 -13.68
CA LEU A 270 34.02 -5.04 -13.27
C LEU A 270 33.11 -4.73 -14.44
N ASP A 271 31.98 -5.43 -14.49
CA ASP A 271 30.90 -5.12 -15.42
C ASP A 271 30.23 -3.79 -15.02
N PRO A 272 30.26 -2.75 -15.88
CA PRO A 272 29.62 -1.47 -15.58
C PRO A 272 28.12 -1.59 -15.30
N ALA A 273 27.43 -2.57 -15.89
CA ALA A 273 26.01 -2.79 -15.64
C ALA A 273 25.78 -3.22 -14.18
N GLN A 274 26.55 -4.19 -13.68
CA GLN A 274 26.45 -4.65 -12.29
C GLN A 274 26.73 -3.54 -11.27
N VAL A 275 27.70 -2.69 -11.54
CA VAL A 275 28.02 -1.54 -10.66
C VAL A 275 26.86 -0.54 -10.63
N THR A 276 26.27 -0.27 -11.79
CA THR A 276 25.12 0.64 -11.92
C THR A 276 23.89 0.07 -11.21
N ASP A 277 23.59 -1.22 -11.39
CA ASP A 277 22.49 -1.89 -10.73
C ASP A 277 22.66 -1.90 -9.21
N LEU A 278 23.88 -2.17 -8.71
CA LEU A 278 24.20 -2.10 -7.30
C LEU A 278 24.02 -0.67 -6.75
N GLN A 279 24.47 0.34 -7.49
CA GLN A 279 24.29 1.75 -7.10
C GLN A 279 22.80 2.09 -6.98
N VAL A 280 22.00 1.78 -8.01
CA VAL A 280 20.55 2.05 -8.02
C VAL A 280 19.84 1.33 -6.87
N ARG A 281 20.14 0.03 -6.67
CA ARG A 281 19.57 -0.76 -5.57
C ARG A 281 19.92 -0.16 -4.21
N SER A 282 21.18 0.24 -4.03
CA SER A 282 21.67 0.82 -2.77
C SER A 282 21.06 2.20 -2.49
N GLN A 283 20.92 3.03 -3.53
CA GLN A 283 20.28 4.33 -3.43
C GLN A 283 18.81 4.19 -3.03
N ASN A 284 18.08 3.29 -3.68
CA ASN A 284 16.70 2.98 -3.34
C ASN A 284 16.56 2.43 -1.91
N ALA A 285 17.46 1.55 -1.48
CA ALA A 285 17.45 1.02 -0.12
C ALA A 285 17.69 2.10 0.94
N LEU A 286 18.61 3.03 0.68
CA LEU A 286 18.88 4.18 1.56
C LEU A 286 17.68 5.14 1.62
N GLU A 287 17.04 5.39 0.48
CA GLU A 287 15.91 6.31 0.38
C GLU A 287 14.63 5.74 0.97
N TYR A 288 14.31 4.48 0.70
CA TYR A 288 12.99 3.91 1.03
C TYR A 288 12.97 3.03 2.27
N VAL A 289 14.13 2.57 2.74
CA VAL A 289 14.22 1.61 3.85
C VAL A 289 15.11 2.17 4.96
N PHE A 290 16.43 2.28 4.73
CA PHE A 290 17.45 2.61 5.74
C PHE A 290 17.65 4.12 5.93
N HIS A 291 16.58 4.85 6.21
CA HIS A 291 16.61 6.30 6.35
C HIS A 291 17.66 6.76 7.38
N GLY A 292 18.55 7.67 6.94
CA GLY A 292 19.58 8.24 7.80
C GLY A 292 20.77 7.32 8.12
N ASP A 293 20.88 6.15 7.46
CA ASP A 293 22.04 5.27 7.64
C ASP A 293 23.34 5.93 7.15
N LYS A 294 24.29 6.09 8.07
CA LYS A 294 25.56 6.78 7.80
C LYS A 294 26.54 5.90 7.03
N LEU A 295 26.55 4.59 7.29
CA LEU A 295 27.47 3.66 6.65
C LEU A 295 27.08 3.48 5.18
N LEU A 296 25.81 3.17 4.92
CA LEU A 296 25.32 2.98 3.56
C LEU A 296 25.51 4.25 2.71
N ARG A 297 25.26 5.42 3.29
CA ARG A 297 25.54 6.72 2.64
C ARG A 297 27.02 6.93 2.33
N LEU A 298 27.93 6.53 3.23
CA LEU A 298 29.36 6.63 3.02
C LEU A 298 29.82 5.72 1.87
N LEU A 299 29.38 4.45 1.89
CA LEU A 299 29.71 3.47 0.85
C LEU A 299 29.20 3.90 -0.54
N LEU A 300 27.98 4.41 -0.62
CA LEU A 300 27.41 4.97 -1.85
C LEU A 300 28.22 6.15 -2.39
N ARG A 301 28.56 7.10 -1.53
CA ARG A 301 29.38 8.26 -1.91
C ARG A 301 30.77 7.84 -2.40
N ASP A 302 31.38 6.86 -1.75
CA ASP A 302 32.66 6.31 -2.17
C ASP A 302 32.54 5.64 -3.54
N LEU A 303 31.44 4.94 -3.81
CA LEU A 303 31.20 4.29 -5.10
C LEU A 303 31.07 5.31 -6.22
N GLU A 304 30.29 6.37 -6.00
CA GLU A 304 30.13 7.50 -6.91
C GLU A 304 31.46 8.18 -7.24
N ASN A 305 32.29 8.41 -6.22
CA ASN A 305 33.62 9.01 -6.41
C ASN A 305 34.54 8.10 -7.26
N GLN A 306 34.51 6.79 -7.05
CA GLN A 306 35.32 5.83 -7.83
C GLN A 306 34.83 5.70 -9.28
N MET A 307 33.52 5.82 -9.51
CA MET A 307 32.94 5.82 -10.86
C MET A 307 33.24 7.11 -11.62
N ALA A 308 33.30 8.25 -10.93
CA ALA A 308 33.61 9.55 -11.51
C ALA A 308 35.12 9.79 -11.73
N ALA A 309 35.98 9.06 -11.02
CA ALA A 309 37.43 9.21 -11.16
C ALA A 309 37.87 8.84 -12.59
N PRO A 310 38.65 9.68 -13.28
CA PRO A 310 39.17 9.36 -14.60
C PRO A 310 40.06 8.13 -14.48
N ARG A 311 39.62 7.00 -15.04
CA ARG A 311 40.43 5.78 -15.08
C ARG A 311 41.76 6.13 -15.75
N PRO A 312 42.91 5.94 -15.09
CA PRO A 312 44.19 6.15 -15.74
C PRO A 312 44.22 5.26 -16.98
N GLN A 313 44.26 5.89 -18.16
CA GLN A 313 44.35 5.19 -19.43
C GLN A 313 45.64 4.37 -19.40
N ASN A 314 45.51 3.08 -19.10
CA ASN A 314 46.59 2.14 -19.36
C ASN A 314 46.78 2.09 -20.88
N ARG A 315 47.89 2.69 -21.33
CA ARG A 315 48.40 2.57 -22.70
C ARG A 315 48.80 1.12 -22.96
N ALA A 316 47.87 0.32 -23.48
CA ALA A 316 48.03 -0.91 -24.28
C ALA A 316 46.67 -1.62 -24.21
N SER A 317 45.97 -2.00 -25.28
CA SER A 317 46.35 -2.31 -26.65
C SER A 317 45.08 -2.45 -27.51
N ALA A 318 45.17 -1.97 -28.75
CA ALA A 318 44.54 -2.44 -29.99
C ALA A 318 43.16 -3.16 -29.97
N SER A 319 42.17 -2.42 -30.52
CA SER A 319 41.19 -2.82 -31.54
C SER A 319 40.57 -4.23 -31.53
N THR A 320 39.24 -4.29 -31.38
CA THR A 320 38.33 -4.96 -32.34
C THR A 320 36.90 -4.40 -32.15
N PRO A 321 36.16 -4.05 -33.22
CA PRO A 321 34.76 -3.65 -33.11
C PRO A 321 33.85 -4.86 -33.37
N GLU A 322 32.77 -5.07 -32.60
CA GLU A 322 31.53 -5.64 -33.15
C GLU A 322 30.30 -5.51 -32.23
N LEU A 323 29.20 -5.17 -32.92
CA LEU A 323 27.79 -5.52 -32.72
C LEU A 323 26.96 -4.85 -31.59
N ARG A 324 26.09 -3.95 -32.05
CA ARG A 324 24.94 -3.36 -31.35
C ARG A 324 23.70 -4.27 -31.46
N PHE A 325 23.11 -4.63 -30.33
CA PHE A 325 21.67 -4.86 -30.13
C PHE A 325 21.38 -4.42 -28.68
N GLY A 326 20.51 -3.45 -28.43
CA GLY A 326 19.07 -3.66 -28.25
C GLY A 326 18.68 -3.02 -26.91
N ASN A 327 18.20 -1.78 -26.95
CA ASN A 327 17.76 -1.03 -25.78
C ASN A 327 16.51 -1.68 -25.16
N LEU A 328 16.57 -2.01 -23.87
CA LEU A 328 15.40 -2.18 -23.02
C LEU A 328 15.33 -0.96 -22.08
N SER A 329 14.38 -0.08 -22.36
CA SER A 329 14.04 1.07 -21.53
C SER A 329 13.20 0.62 -20.35
N HIS A 330 13.75 0.67 -19.14
CA HIS A 330 13.01 0.55 -17.88
C HIS A 330 13.05 1.93 -17.18
N LEU A 331 12.33 2.90 -17.73
CA LEU A 331 12.29 4.28 -17.26
C LEU A 331 10.85 4.84 -17.32
N ASP A 332 9.93 4.22 -16.58
CA ASP A 332 8.58 4.77 -16.33
C ASP A 332 8.37 5.17 -14.84
N PHE A 333 9.43 5.13 -14.01
CA PHE A 333 9.29 5.25 -12.56
C PHE A 333 9.09 6.69 -12.03
N VAL A 334 9.36 7.73 -12.82
CA VAL A 334 9.35 9.13 -12.32
C VAL A 334 8.07 9.89 -12.69
N GLN A 335 7.25 9.38 -13.61
CA GLN A 335 6.14 10.15 -14.18
C GLN A 335 4.80 9.96 -13.45
N ASP A 336 4.52 8.75 -12.96
CA ASP A 336 3.23 8.43 -12.32
C ASP A 336 3.00 9.09 -10.95
N ALA A 337 4.05 9.49 -10.23
CA ALA A 337 3.94 10.15 -8.93
C ALA A 337 3.72 11.66 -9.03
N ARG A 338 4.04 12.29 -10.17
CA ARG A 338 3.83 13.74 -10.39
C ARG A 338 2.46 14.05 -10.98
N GLU A 339 1.89 13.15 -11.77
CA GLU A 339 0.60 13.39 -12.44
C GLU A 339 -0.62 13.24 -11.51
N ALA A 340 -0.47 12.58 -10.35
CA ALA A 340 -1.53 12.50 -9.34
C ALA A 340 -1.61 13.73 -8.39
N GLY A 341 -0.65 14.66 -8.48
CA GLY A 341 -0.50 15.78 -7.55
C GLY A 341 -0.83 17.18 -8.09
N ASP A 342 -1.00 17.35 -9.41
CA ASP A 342 -1.05 18.67 -10.05
C ASP A 342 -2.33 18.93 -10.89
N SER A 343 -3.48 18.41 -10.44
CA SER A 343 -4.77 18.95 -10.90
C SER A 343 -5.13 20.20 -10.08
N LYS A 344 -4.43 21.31 -10.37
CA LYS A 344 -4.89 22.64 -9.98
C LYS A 344 -6.17 22.94 -10.76
N TRP A 345 -7.30 22.78 -10.08
CA TRP A 345 -8.59 23.31 -10.48
C TRP A 345 -8.49 24.83 -10.59
N ASN A 346 -8.34 25.31 -11.81
CA ASN A 346 -8.44 26.72 -12.17
C ASN A 346 -9.94 27.03 -12.28
N ASN A 347 -10.51 27.71 -11.28
CA ASN A 347 -11.92 28.12 -11.30
C ASN A 347 -12.05 29.60 -10.91
N ASP A 348 -11.48 30.48 -11.72
CA ASP A 348 -11.82 31.89 -11.74
C ASP A 348 -12.75 32.16 -12.92
N ASN A 349 -14.06 32.20 -12.65
CA ASN A 349 -15.02 32.82 -13.54
C ASN A 349 -15.98 33.72 -12.73
N PRO A 350 -15.69 35.03 -12.60
CA PRO A 350 -16.42 35.93 -11.71
C PRO A 350 -17.66 36.54 -12.38
N LYS A 351 -18.53 35.71 -13.00
CA LYS A 351 -19.72 36.22 -13.71
C LYS A 351 -21.07 35.63 -13.34
N ASN A 352 -21.17 34.74 -12.36
CA ASN A 352 -22.48 34.29 -11.86
C ASN A 352 -22.45 34.11 -10.34
N ARG A 353 -22.70 35.20 -9.60
CA ARG A 353 -23.22 35.11 -8.23
C ARG A 353 -24.69 35.52 -8.23
N PRO A 354 -25.61 34.67 -7.73
CA PRO A 354 -26.98 35.11 -7.43
C PRO A 354 -26.95 36.15 -6.31
N ARG A 355 -27.78 37.18 -6.41
CA ARG A 355 -28.03 38.14 -5.32
C ARG A 355 -28.77 37.43 -4.18
N THR A 356 -28.18 37.44 -3.00
CA THR A 356 -28.89 37.17 -1.74
C THR A 356 -29.82 38.34 -1.41
N PRO A 357 -31.04 38.08 -0.89
CA PRO A 357 -31.91 39.15 -0.41
C PRO A 357 -31.44 39.65 0.96
N GLU A 358 -31.33 40.97 1.09
CA GLU A 358 -31.17 41.69 2.34
C GLU A 358 -32.46 41.54 3.17
N PHE A 359 -32.35 40.93 4.35
CA PHE A 359 -33.33 41.09 5.42
C PHE A 359 -32.81 42.20 6.31
N ASP A 360 -33.41 43.39 6.18
CA ASP A 360 -33.22 44.47 7.13
C ASP A 360 -34.47 44.56 8.03
N SER A 361 -34.18 44.50 9.32
CA SER A 361 -35.12 44.56 10.43
C SER A 361 -35.49 46.01 10.74
N THR A 362 -36.74 46.39 10.50
CA THR A 362 -37.38 47.54 11.16
C THR A 362 -38.87 47.25 11.40
N ASN A 363 -39.16 46.83 12.64
CA ASN A 363 -40.31 47.13 13.52
C ASN A 363 -40.68 45.94 14.41
#